data_AF-A0A349DUH4-F1
#
_entry.id   AF-A0A349DUH4-F1
#
_cell.length_a   1.000
_cell.length_b   1.000
_cell.length_c   1.000
_cell.angle_alpha   90.00
_cell.angle_beta   90.00
_cell.angle_gamma   90.00
#
_symmetry.space_group_name_H-M   'P 1'
#
loop_
_entity.id
_entity.type
_entity.pdbx_description
1 polymer ?
#
loop_
_entity_poly.entity_id
_entity_poly.type
_entity_poly.pdbx_seq_one_letter_code
_entity_poly.pdbx_strand_id
1 'polypeptide(L)'
;MEPEPLEQQLPGLSSTILESLEAGQAQMTLVLQAAQLPEVLLTLPAPYAITKTSLTFDTEMQLHNCVKVLLWSGDTFKTRPNQLRLWSRGKVYREGMQLTFTVNWYQRNVFEKRKNAFMNDEHNKYYALFDANPSDLTVSHHILSNT
;
A
#
# COMPACT_ATOMS: atom_id res chain seq x y z
N MET A 1 6.61 5.46 -29.06
CA MET A 1 6.01 4.36 -28.27
C MET A 1 5.24 5.01 -27.15
N GLU A 2 3.92 4.88 -27.17
CA GLU A 2 3.11 5.23 -26.00
C GLU A 2 3.37 4.19 -24.90
N PRO A 3 3.45 4.59 -23.62
CA PRO A 3 3.59 3.63 -22.54
C PRO A 3 2.35 2.74 -22.47
N GLU A 4 2.53 1.44 -22.22
CA GLU A 4 1.42 0.50 -22.06
C GLU A 4 0.47 0.95 -20.93
N PRO A 5 -0.85 0.72 -21.07
CA PRO A 5 -1.82 0.95 -19.99
C PRO A 5 -1.40 0.24 -18.70
N LEU A 6 -1.59 0.91 -17.55
CA LEU A 6 -1.16 0.39 -16.25
C LEU A 6 -1.76 -1.00 -15.93
N GLU A 7 -2.97 -1.28 -16.40
CA GLU A 7 -3.65 -2.58 -16.30
C GLU A 7 -2.82 -3.73 -16.87
N GLN A 8 -2.13 -3.49 -17.98
CA GLN A 8 -1.29 -4.47 -18.67
C GLN A 8 0.06 -4.69 -17.97
N GLN A 9 0.43 -3.77 -17.07
CA GLN A 9 1.66 -3.85 -16.28
C GLN A 9 1.44 -4.52 -14.90
N LEU A 10 0.20 -4.84 -14.53
CA LEU A 10 -0.09 -5.43 -13.23
C LEU A 10 0.39 -6.89 -13.17
N PRO A 11 1.12 -7.28 -12.12
CA PRO A 11 1.56 -8.65 -11.96
C PRO A 11 0.37 -9.59 -11.69
N GLY A 12 0.52 -10.84 -12.10
CA GLY A 12 -0.33 -11.92 -11.59
C GLY A 12 -0.13 -12.12 -10.09
N LEU A 13 -1.17 -12.63 -9.41
CA LEU A 13 -1.04 -13.02 -8.00
C LEU A 13 -0.49 -14.45 -7.93
N SER A 14 0.53 -14.67 -7.10
CA SER A 14 1.07 -16.02 -6.87
C SER A 14 0.10 -16.88 -6.06
N SER A 15 0.28 -18.22 -6.09
CA SER A 15 -0.53 -19.15 -5.29
C SER A 15 -0.52 -18.79 -3.81
N THR A 16 0.64 -18.44 -3.24
CA THR A 16 0.77 -18.03 -1.84
C THR A 16 -0.06 -16.78 -1.50
N ILE A 17 -0.12 -15.80 -2.42
CA ILE A 17 -0.96 -14.61 -2.22
C ILE A 17 -2.44 -15.00 -2.31
N LEU A 18 -2.82 -15.85 -3.26
CA LEU A 18 -4.20 -16.33 -3.40
C LEU A 18 -4.67 -17.11 -2.17
N GLU A 19 -3.84 -18.02 -1.64
CA GLU A 19 -4.09 -18.75 -0.40
C GLU A 19 -4.25 -17.80 0.80
N SER A 20 -3.42 -16.76 0.88
CA SER A 20 -3.53 -15.74 1.93
C SER A 20 -4.81 -14.90 1.80
N LEU A 21 -5.25 -14.64 0.57
CA LEU A 21 -6.51 -13.94 0.30
C LEU A 21 -7.72 -14.79 0.66
N GLU A 22 -7.69 -16.08 0.39
CA GLU A 22 -8.74 -17.02 0.78
C GLU A 22 -8.84 -17.13 2.31
N ALA A 23 -7.71 -17.34 3.00
CA ALA A 23 -7.67 -17.35 4.46
C ALA A 23 -8.14 -16.02 5.07
N GLY A 24 -7.85 -14.90 4.40
CA GLY A 24 -8.29 -13.55 4.76
C GLY A 24 -9.80 -13.34 4.77
N GLN A 25 -10.60 -14.23 4.18
CA GLN A 25 -12.06 -14.13 4.22
C GLN A 25 -12.62 -14.38 5.62
N ALA A 26 -12.00 -15.27 6.40
CA ALA A 26 -12.49 -15.69 7.71
C ALA A 26 -11.77 -15.02 8.88
N GLN A 27 -10.52 -14.60 8.69
CA GLN A 27 -9.69 -14.02 9.76
C GLN A 27 -8.66 -13.06 9.20
N MET A 28 -8.18 -12.13 10.03
CA MET A 28 -7.11 -11.22 9.65
C MET A 28 -5.85 -11.97 9.20
N THR A 29 -5.54 -11.87 7.91
CA THR A 29 -4.43 -12.60 7.26
C THR A 29 -3.48 -11.64 6.55
N LEU A 30 -2.18 -11.89 6.68
CA LEU A 30 -1.14 -11.15 5.96
C LEU A 30 -1.14 -11.55 4.48
N VAL A 31 -1.40 -10.59 3.59
CA VAL A 31 -1.44 -10.81 2.14
C VAL A 31 -0.13 -10.42 1.47
N LEU A 32 0.39 -9.22 1.79
CA LEU A 32 1.64 -8.73 1.23
C LEU A 32 2.61 -8.35 2.35
N GLN A 33 3.87 -8.78 2.18
CA GLN A 33 4.97 -8.30 3.01
C GLN A 33 5.22 -6.81 2.80
N ALA A 34 5.91 -6.20 3.76
CA ALA A 34 6.30 -4.80 3.66
C ALA A 34 7.21 -4.57 2.44
N ALA A 35 7.11 -3.39 1.82
CA ALA A 35 7.70 -3.12 0.51
C ALA A 35 9.23 -2.84 0.56
N GLN A 36 9.92 -3.17 1.66
CA GLN A 36 11.34 -2.90 1.82
C GLN A 36 12.20 -4.13 1.47
N LEU A 37 13.46 -3.85 1.10
CA LEU A 37 14.50 -4.87 1.05
C LEU A 37 15.01 -5.16 2.48
N PRO A 38 15.28 -6.43 2.85
CA PRO A 38 15.76 -6.79 4.18
C PRO A 38 17.00 -6.00 4.62
N GLU A 39 17.94 -5.77 3.70
CA GLU A 39 19.18 -5.03 3.99
C GLU A 39 18.92 -3.55 4.28
N VAL A 40 17.93 -2.95 3.62
CA VAL A 40 17.60 -1.52 3.81
C VAL A 40 16.92 -1.31 5.16
N LEU A 41 16.10 -2.26 5.63
CA LEU A 41 15.37 -2.17 6.91
C LEU A 41 16.29 -1.85 8.09
N LEU A 42 17.49 -2.44 8.12
CA LEU A 42 18.48 -2.25 9.19
C LEU A 42 19.07 -0.84 9.22
N THR A 43 18.89 -0.06 8.15
CA THR A 43 19.45 1.29 7.99
C THR A 43 18.40 2.40 8.03
N LEU A 44 17.12 2.05 8.16
CA LEU A 44 16.04 3.03 8.24
C LEU A 44 15.92 3.58 9.66
N PRO A 45 15.71 4.90 9.81
CA PRO A 45 15.45 5.48 11.14
C PRO A 45 14.10 4.99 11.67
N ALA A 46 13.85 5.23 12.96
CA ALA A 46 12.51 5.06 13.51
C ALA A 46 11.50 5.97 12.75
N PRO A 47 10.29 5.50 12.44
CA PRO A 47 9.30 6.34 11.79
C PRO A 47 8.89 7.53 12.68
N TYR A 48 8.84 8.72 12.10
CA TYR A 48 8.27 9.92 12.70
C TYR A 48 6.74 9.79 12.87
N ALA A 49 6.08 9.24 11.85
CA ALA A 49 4.64 9.04 11.84
C ALA A 49 4.25 7.76 11.09
N ILE A 50 3.07 7.23 11.39
CA ILE A 50 2.43 6.14 10.66
C ILE A 50 1.09 6.63 10.12
N THR A 51 0.83 6.35 8.84
CA THR A 51 -0.52 6.45 8.27
C THR A 51 -1.10 5.06 8.15
N LYS A 52 -2.28 4.84 8.71
CA LYS A 52 -3.08 3.64 8.50
C LYS A 52 -4.11 3.93 7.43
N THR A 53 -4.22 3.02 6.48
CA THR A 53 -5.15 3.10 5.37
C THR A 53 -5.96 1.82 5.33
N SER A 54 -7.28 1.94 5.23
CA SER A 54 -8.18 0.80 5.02
C SER A 54 -9.20 1.09 3.93
N LEU A 55 -9.51 0.06 3.13
CA LEU A 55 -10.52 0.09 2.08
C LEU A 55 -11.39 -1.15 2.22
N THR A 56 -12.70 -0.98 2.09
CA THR A 56 -13.67 -2.07 1.98
C THR A 56 -14.12 -2.18 0.53
N PHE A 57 -14.24 -3.41 0.03
CA PHE A 57 -14.61 -3.70 -1.35
C PHE A 57 -15.97 -4.40 -1.41
N ASP A 58 -16.66 -4.24 -2.53
CA ASP A 58 -17.94 -4.93 -2.76
C ASP A 58 -17.74 -6.31 -3.42
N THR A 59 -16.62 -6.49 -4.13
CA THR A 59 -16.32 -7.73 -4.86
C THR A 59 -14.89 -8.21 -4.66
N GLU A 60 -14.68 -9.53 -4.72
CA GLU A 60 -13.33 -10.13 -4.72
C GLU A 60 -12.47 -9.62 -5.86
N MET A 61 -13.08 -9.33 -7.01
CA MET A 61 -12.36 -8.83 -8.18
C MET A 61 -11.71 -7.46 -7.90
N GLN A 62 -12.46 -6.52 -7.31
CA GLN A 62 -11.92 -5.22 -6.92
C GLN A 62 -10.80 -5.38 -5.88
N LEU A 63 -11.02 -6.22 -4.86
CA LEU A 63 -10.02 -6.49 -3.82
C LEU A 63 -8.74 -7.07 -4.43
N HIS A 64 -8.85 -8.08 -5.31
CA HIS A 64 -7.72 -8.70 -6.00
C HIS A 64 -6.97 -7.68 -6.86
N ASN A 65 -7.67 -6.79 -7.57
CA ASN A 65 -7.03 -5.74 -8.35
C ASN A 65 -6.29 -4.74 -7.46
N CYS A 66 -6.85 -4.37 -6.30
CA CYS A 66 -6.15 -3.53 -5.33
C CYS A 66 -4.85 -4.19 -4.85
N VAL A 67 -4.88 -5.50 -4.56
CA VAL A 67 -3.67 -6.26 -4.17
C VAL A 67 -2.63 -6.26 -5.29
N LYS A 68 -3.03 -6.43 -6.56
CA LYS A 68 -2.10 -6.34 -7.71
C LYS A 68 -1.44 -4.96 -7.80
N VAL A 69 -2.23 -3.89 -7.65
CA VAL A 69 -1.71 -2.50 -7.65
C VAL A 69 -0.73 -2.28 -6.50
N LEU A 70 -1.07 -2.77 -5.30
CA LEU A 70 -0.20 -2.68 -4.13
C LEU A 70 1.08 -3.51 -4.29
N LEU A 71 1.01 -4.67 -4.92
CA LEU A 71 2.19 -5.50 -5.24
C LEU A 71 3.10 -4.79 -6.25
N TRP A 72 2.54 -4.34 -7.38
CA TRP A 72 3.25 -3.56 -8.40
C TRP A 72 3.91 -2.30 -7.83
N SER A 73 3.17 -1.56 -6.98
CA SER A 73 3.69 -0.36 -6.31
C SER A 73 4.87 -0.71 -5.42
N GLY A 74 4.78 -1.81 -4.66
CA GLY A 74 5.87 -2.29 -3.81
C GLY A 74 7.12 -2.70 -4.59
N ASP A 75 6.97 -3.41 -5.70
CA ASP A 75 8.10 -3.81 -6.55
C ASP A 75 8.75 -2.62 -7.25
N THR A 76 7.94 -1.67 -7.73
CA THR A 76 8.44 -0.39 -8.25
C THR A 76 9.21 0.36 -7.17
N PHE A 77 8.76 0.30 -5.91
CA PHE A 77 9.42 0.97 -4.78
C PHE A 77 10.81 0.41 -4.47
N LYS A 78 11.02 -0.91 -4.63
CA LYS A 78 12.34 -1.55 -4.44
C LYS A 78 13.41 -1.01 -5.39
N THR A 79 13.01 -0.51 -6.56
CA THR A 79 13.94 0.11 -7.52
C THR A 79 14.39 1.53 -7.14
N ARG A 80 13.84 2.09 -6.06
CA ARG A 80 14.05 3.48 -5.63
C ARG A 80 14.54 3.57 -4.18
N PRO A 81 15.76 3.08 -3.86
CA PRO A 81 16.23 2.94 -2.48
C PRO A 81 16.29 4.26 -1.70
N ASN A 82 16.53 5.38 -2.38
CA ASN A 82 16.49 6.70 -1.73
C ASN A 82 15.09 7.09 -1.23
N GLN A 83 14.02 6.61 -1.88
CA GLN A 83 12.64 6.86 -1.43
C GLN A 83 12.29 6.07 -0.17
N LEU A 84 12.87 4.87 0.02
CA LEU A 84 12.68 4.06 1.23
C LEU A 84 13.10 4.80 2.51
N ARG A 85 14.07 5.72 2.42
CA ARG A 85 14.49 6.57 3.55
C ARG A 85 13.51 7.69 3.89
N LEU A 86 12.56 7.98 3.01
CA LEU A 86 11.56 9.03 3.19
C LEU A 86 10.26 8.44 3.74
N TRP A 87 9.81 7.35 3.15
CA TRP A 87 8.65 6.59 3.59
C TRP A 87 8.71 5.15 3.08
N SER A 88 7.93 4.26 3.67
CA SER A 88 7.80 2.89 3.18
C SER A 88 6.42 2.32 3.48
N ARG A 89 5.90 1.48 2.58
CA ARG A 89 4.68 0.71 2.86
C ARG A 89 4.99 -0.43 3.82
N GLY A 90 4.21 -0.53 4.89
CA GLY A 90 4.18 -1.69 5.77
C GLY A 90 3.53 -2.91 5.13
N LYS A 91 3.23 -3.87 5.99
CA LYS A 91 2.50 -5.09 5.65
C LYS A 91 1.05 -4.77 5.24
N VAL A 92 0.48 -5.59 4.36
CA VAL A 92 -0.92 -5.50 3.91
C VAL A 92 -1.69 -6.69 4.45
N TYR A 93 -2.79 -6.43 5.13
CA TYR A 93 -3.65 -7.43 5.73
C TYR A 93 -5.02 -7.41 5.08
N ARG A 94 -5.66 -8.57 5.03
CA ARG A 94 -7.06 -8.75 4.65
C ARG A 94 -7.85 -9.29 5.84
N GLU A 95 -9.05 -8.77 6.05
CA GLU A 95 -10.07 -9.36 6.91
C GLU A 95 -11.44 -9.18 6.25
N GLY A 96 -12.10 -10.29 5.89
CA GLY A 96 -13.33 -10.26 5.11
C GLY A 96 -13.13 -9.55 3.77
N MET A 97 -13.89 -8.49 3.53
CA MET A 97 -13.80 -7.63 2.34
C MET A 97 -13.01 -6.34 2.56
N GLN A 98 -12.23 -6.27 3.64
CA GLN A 98 -11.41 -5.10 3.94
C GLN A 98 -9.92 -5.41 3.75
N LEU A 99 -9.21 -4.49 3.11
CA LEU A 99 -7.75 -4.43 3.14
C LEU A 99 -7.28 -3.31 4.06
N THR A 100 -6.25 -3.59 4.85
CA THR A 100 -5.59 -2.60 5.70
C THR A 100 -4.08 -2.65 5.48
N PHE A 101 -3.47 -1.48 5.37
CA PHE A 101 -2.01 -1.35 5.34
C PHE A 101 -1.55 -0.07 6.00
N THR A 102 -0.24 0.02 6.24
CA THR A 102 0.37 1.23 6.80
C THR A 102 1.40 1.83 5.86
N VAL A 103 1.63 3.13 6.02
CA VAL A 103 2.77 3.85 5.49
C VAL A 103 3.57 4.41 6.65
N ASN A 104 4.82 3.99 6.77
CA ASN A 104 5.78 4.53 7.72
C ASN A 104 6.42 5.76 7.10
N TRP A 105 6.42 6.88 7.82
CA TRP A 105 7.03 8.13 7.39
C TRP A 105 8.24 8.40 8.27
N TYR A 106 9.42 8.50 7.66
CA TYR A 106 10.68 8.61 8.39
C TYR A 106 11.09 10.06 8.65
N GLN A 107 10.56 11.00 7.87
CA GLN A 107 10.88 12.42 7.99
C GLN A 107 9.62 13.27 8.13
N ARG A 108 9.63 14.19 9.08
CA ARG A 108 8.50 15.11 9.36
C ARG A 108 8.11 15.95 8.15
N ASN A 109 9.08 16.56 7.47
CA ASN A 109 8.84 17.40 6.29
C ASN A 109 8.15 16.63 5.14
N VAL A 110 8.54 15.36 4.94
CA VAL A 110 7.92 14.49 3.93
C VAL A 110 6.49 14.15 4.35
N PHE A 111 6.28 13.78 5.61
CA PHE A 111 4.95 13.51 6.16
C PHE A 111 4.02 14.70 5.97
N GLU A 112 4.39 15.90 6.45
CA GLU A 112 3.51 17.07 6.36
C GLU A 112 3.17 17.44 4.91
N LYS A 113 4.12 17.28 3.99
CA LYS A 113 3.90 17.55 2.57
C LYS A 113 3.05 16.48 1.86
N ARG A 114 3.08 15.22 2.32
CA ARG A 114 2.56 14.06 1.56
C ARG A 114 1.55 13.20 2.32
N LYS A 115 1.20 13.49 3.55
CA LYS A 115 0.26 12.68 4.36
C LYS A 115 -1.10 12.47 3.66
N ASN A 116 -1.53 13.45 2.87
CA ASN A 116 -2.77 13.41 2.09
C ASN A 116 -2.56 12.90 0.65
N ALA A 117 -1.44 12.25 0.32
CA ALA A 117 -1.17 11.79 -1.04
C ALA A 117 -2.27 10.86 -1.58
N PHE A 118 -2.85 10.01 -0.72
CA PHE A 118 -3.97 9.13 -1.05
C PHE A 118 -5.30 9.87 -1.33
N MET A 119 -5.35 11.17 -1.04
CA MET A 119 -6.53 12.02 -1.29
C MET A 119 -6.33 12.93 -2.52
N ASN A 120 -5.19 12.81 -3.20
CA ASN A 120 -4.86 13.62 -4.38
C ASN A 120 -5.34 12.93 -5.66
N ASP A 121 -5.90 13.70 -6.59
CA ASP A 121 -6.37 13.27 -7.90
C ASP A 121 -5.33 12.50 -8.73
N GLU A 122 -4.04 12.73 -8.48
CA GLU A 122 -2.96 11.95 -9.11
C GLU A 122 -3.05 10.44 -8.85
N HIS A 123 -3.72 10.02 -7.77
CA HIS A 123 -3.95 8.62 -7.44
C HIS A 123 -5.23 8.03 -8.05
N ASN A 124 -6.13 8.85 -8.62
CA ASN A 124 -7.41 8.39 -9.20
C ASN A 124 -7.20 7.31 -10.26
N LYS A 125 -6.13 7.43 -11.06
CA LYS A 125 -5.78 6.40 -12.06
C LYS A 125 -5.46 5.03 -11.47
N TYR A 126 -4.99 4.96 -10.21
CA TYR A 126 -4.77 3.70 -9.52
C TYR A 126 -6.07 3.16 -8.94
N TYR A 127 -6.89 4.04 -8.35
CA TYR A 127 -8.16 3.67 -7.74
C TYR A 127 -9.16 3.13 -8.77
N ALA A 128 -9.17 3.70 -9.98
CA ALA A 128 -9.99 3.23 -11.10
C ALA A 128 -9.78 1.74 -11.44
N LEU A 129 -8.59 1.18 -11.17
CA LEU A 129 -8.27 -0.22 -11.46
C LEU A 129 -9.03 -1.22 -10.56
N PHE A 130 -9.54 -0.73 -9.44
CA PHE A 130 -10.32 -1.51 -8.48
C PHE A 130 -11.61 -0.78 -8.09
N ASP A 131 -12.10 0.08 -8.99
CA ASP A 131 -13.39 0.75 -8.90
C ASP A 131 -13.62 1.43 -7.54
N ALA A 132 -12.59 2.13 -7.08
CA ALA A 132 -12.63 2.92 -5.85
C ALA A 132 -12.31 4.39 -6.16
N ASN A 133 -12.61 5.23 -5.18
CA ASN A 133 -12.31 6.65 -5.15
C ASN A 133 -11.63 7.02 -3.82
N PRO A 134 -10.96 8.18 -3.73
CA PRO A 134 -10.39 8.67 -2.47
C PRO A 134 -11.34 8.65 -1.27
N SER A 135 -12.64 8.88 -1.51
CA SER A 135 -13.70 8.85 -0.49
C SER A 135 -13.91 7.48 0.16
N ASP A 136 -13.52 6.40 -0.51
CA ASP A 136 -13.71 5.03 -0.03
C ASP A 136 -12.57 4.59 0.90
N LEU A 137 -11.51 5.41 0.98
CA LEU A 137 -10.40 5.20 1.90
C LEU A 137 -10.73 5.78 3.27
N THR A 138 -10.62 4.94 4.29
CA THR A 138 -10.45 5.43 5.66
C THR A 138 -8.96 5.60 5.92
N VAL A 139 -8.54 6.83 6.21
CA VAL A 139 -7.13 7.18 6.46
C VAL A 139 -7.00 7.82 7.84
N SER A 140 -6.09 7.30 8.66
CA SER A 140 -5.72 7.91 9.95
C SER A 140 -4.21 8.12 10.02
N HIS A 141 -3.80 9.24 10.62
CA HIS A 141 -2.39 9.58 10.83
C HIS A 141 -2.07 9.58 12.31
N HIS A 142 -0.96 8.92 12.68
CA HIS A 142 -0.47 8.82 14.04
C HIS A 142 0.98 9.32 14.07
N ILE A 143 1.21 10.46 14.72
CA ILE A 143 2.58 10.95 14.98
C ILE A 143 3.14 10.15 16.15
N LEU A 144 4.32 9.56 15.97
CA LEU A 144 4.95 8.67 16.95
C LEU A 144 5.99 9.37 17.81
N SER A 145 6.60 10.45 17.30
CA SER A 145 7.67 11.17 17.96
C SER A 145 7.23 12.61 18.29
N ASN A 146 7.29 12.96 19.58
CA ASN A 146 6.96 14.28 20.13
C ASN A 146 8.19 15.22 20.26
N THR A 147 9.33 14.84 19.71
CA THR A 147 10.61 15.55 19.86
C THR A 147 10.99 16.33 18.61
#